data_AF-A0A142WYB3-F1
#
_entry.id   AF-A0A142WYB3-F1
#
_cell.length_a   1.000
_cell.length_b   1.000
_cell.length_c   1.000
_cell.angle_alpha   90.00
_cell.angle_beta   90.00
_cell.angle_gamma   90.00
#
_symmetry.space_group_name_H-M   'P 1'
#
loop_
_entity.id
_entity.type
_entity.pdbx_description
1 polymer ?
#
loop_
_entity_poly.entity_id
_entity_poly.type
_entity_poly.pdbx_seq_one_letter_code
_entity_poly.pdbx_strand_id
1 'polypeptide(L)'
;MVHRPDDIAADLPPPRDDEPASLRQDILDELGDHLRCALDRERQRQAAVSSGVAATPEQRALERFGNPAQLALRLWWDAMREKIMTRRLVFGLALAMMVLGGTVAGVLFQQLLRQQAMMADFQQRMAADAAEQARRHAEQLDAIRRESREASARLIESARAETASAQAALEEARASRELMAKRVTTLEGKLDQPSDWNPAEITLRQSAMDGPPAAGFQVRLSLQGTQSDIPPMAGTSGEDGKVRFERVRYGVYVLRIVAPWKEATLSTVRIQPGESYTATFACPPAAPEPLQGRLRLQLPGDLKTRPLWFRVNLINVSREFAGVRWSTQGPVGQGGSRGSFSSSPNLIFSTDGTLHTPDRPSRMFSSVLDLGPGGEIKGVRIPGKDYHPADGVEFYVKESLVDLQNDPRPQRTLLIPAATLNPDEVVFQPHPADSTIQIVPPERCVAALRKAFQQIDDDVANGREVVSSNAEPFQVTALGNPGSDGSNRPTYLPSKLERVTERGDSFGNR
;
A
#
# COMPACT_ATOMS: atom_id res chain seq x y z
N MET A 1 85.10 39.89 45.59
CA MET A 1 84.36 38.62 45.72
C MET A 1 84.28 38.02 44.34
N VAL A 2 84.92 36.87 44.12
CA VAL A 2 84.74 36.09 42.90
C VAL A 2 83.40 35.38 43.07
N HIS A 3 82.40 35.69 42.24
CA HIS A 3 81.12 34.98 42.29
C HIS A 3 81.41 33.49 42.12
N ARG A 4 81.16 32.70 43.17
CA ARG A 4 81.21 31.24 43.06
C ARG A 4 80.03 30.80 42.19
N PRO A 5 80.13 29.67 41.47
CA PRO A 5 79.00 29.12 40.72
C PRO A 5 77.71 29.03 41.55
N ASP A 6 77.82 28.77 42.85
CA ASP A 6 76.71 28.74 43.80
C ASP A 6 75.99 30.10 43.95
N ASP A 7 76.72 31.21 43.81
CA ASP A 7 76.16 32.56 43.86
C ASP A 7 75.35 32.89 42.59
N ILE A 8 75.71 32.29 41.44
CA ILE A 8 75.00 32.47 40.15
C ILE A 8 73.70 31.66 40.15
N ALA A 9 73.72 30.46 40.74
CA ALA A 9 72.54 29.60 40.84
C ALA A 9 71.42 30.22 41.69
N ALA A 10 71.78 31.01 42.71
CA ALA A 10 70.83 31.68 43.61
C ALA A 10 69.96 32.75 42.90
N ASP A 11 70.46 33.31 41.80
CA ASP A 11 69.76 34.35 41.02
C ASP A 11 68.84 33.78 39.93
N LEU A 12 68.85 32.46 39.70
CA LEU A 12 67.91 31.81 38.79
C LEU A 12 66.52 31.71 39.44
N PRO A 13 65.41 31.80 38.66
CA PRO A 13 64.06 31.63 39.20
C PRO A 13 63.88 30.25 39.86
N PRO A 14 62.87 30.06 40.74
CA PRO A 14 62.58 28.75 41.33
C PRO A 14 62.41 27.64 40.27
N PRO A 15 62.86 26.39 40.54
CA PRO A 15 62.67 25.26 39.64
C PRO A 15 61.22 25.08 39.22
N ARG A 16 61.01 24.80 37.94
CA ARG A 16 59.66 24.53 37.39
C ARG A 16 59.52 23.05 37.05
N ASP A 17 58.30 22.53 37.17
CA ASP A 17 58.00 21.12 36.84
C ASP A 17 58.26 20.76 35.36
N ASP A 18 58.26 21.75 34.46
CA ASP A 18 58.53 21.57 33.02
C ASP A 18 59.97 21.88 32.61
N GLU A 19 60.83 22.19 33.57
CA GLU A 19 62.22 22.50 33.33
C GLU A 19 63.03 21.20 33.12
N PRO A 20 63.82 21.08 32.04
CA PRO A 20 64.70 19.93 31.86
C PRO A 20 65.65 19.80 33.05
N ALA A 21 65.77 18.60 33.62
CA ALA A 21 66.53 18.37 34.85
C ALA A 21 68.00 18.81 34.77
N SER A 22 68.61 18.79 33.57
CA SER A 22 70.00 19.21 33.35
C SER A 22 70.17 20.71 33.04
N LEU A 23 69.12 21.43 32.63
CA LEU A 23 69.25 22.77 32.03
C LEU A 23 70.02 23.75 32.91
N ARG A 24 69.77 23.74 34.22
CA ARG A 24 70.46 24.64 35.17
C ARG A 24 71.94 24.30 35.28
N GLN A 25 72.25 23.01 35.38
CA GLN A 25 73.62 22.54 35.48
C GLN A 25 74.37 22.84 34.18
N ASP A 26 73.74 22.58 33.03
CA ASP A 26 74.30 22.85 31.70
C ASP A 26 74.63 24.35 31.52
N ILE A 27 73.75 25.26 31.96
CA ILE A 27 74.01 26.73 31.92
C ILE A 27 75.17 27.10 32.85
N LEU A 28 75.22 26.55 34.07
CA LEU A 28 76.26 26.87 35.05
C LEU A 28 77.63 26.33 34.62
N ASP A 29 77.67 25.14 34.04
CA ASP A 29 78.89 24.51 33.53
C ASP A 29 79.45 25.29 32.34
N GLU A 30 78.60 25.66 31.36
CA GLU A 30 79.01 26.44 30.18
C GLU A 30 79.51 27.84 30.57
N LEU A 31 78.78 28.54 31.46
CA LEU A 31 79.22 29.85 31.97
C LEU A 31 80.52 29.73 32.79
N GLY A 32 80.65 28.67 33.58
CA GLY A 32 81.85 28.38 34.36
C GLY A 32 83.07 28.18 33.47
N ASP A 33 82.93 27.41 32.40
CA ASP A 33 84.01 27.14 31.45
C ASP A 33 84.39 28.40 30.66
N HIS A 34 83.43 29.18 30.20
CA HIS A 34 83.73 30.46 29.55
C HIS A 34 84.39 31.48 30.48
N LEU A 35 83.97 31.56 31.75
CA LEU A 35 84.56 32.45 32.73
C LEU A 35 86.00 32.03 33.07
N ARG A 36 86.26 30.72 33.22
CA ARG A 36 87.62 30.17 33.39
C ARG A 36 88.50 30.53 32.20
N CYS A 37 88.03 30.31 30.97
CA CYS A 37 88.75 30.71 29.76
C CYS A 37 88.99 32.23 29.67
N ALA A 38 88.05 33.06 30.12
CA ALA A 38 88.24 34.51 30.18
C ALA A 38 89.31 34.91 31.22
N LEU A 39 89.28 34.28 32.40
CA LEU A 39 90.23 34.52 33.48
C LEU A 39 91.65 34.11 33.10
N ASP A 40 91.83 32.94 32.49
CA ASP A 40 93.14 32.45 32.07
C ASP A 40 93.75 33.35 30.97
N ARG A 41 92.92 33.87 30.05
CA ARG A 41 93.35 34.88 29.06
C ARG A 41 93.83 36.16 29.74
N GLU A 42 93.15 36.63 30.79
CA GLU A 42 93.58 37.83 31.53
C GLU A 42 94.84 37.60 32.37
N ARG A 43 95.02 36.39 32.93
CA ARG A 43 96.24 35.99 33.64
C ARG A 43 97.44 35.95 32.71
N GLN A 44 97.29 35.34 31.53
CA GLN A 44 98.33 35.30 30.51
C GLN A 44 98.70 36.72 30.02
N ARG A 45 97.70 37.60 29.83
CA ARG A 45 97.94 39.01 29.46
C ARG A 45 98.67 39.78 30.56
N GLN A 46 98.35 39.55 31.82
CA GLN A 46 99.06 40.18 32.94
C GLN A 46 100.52 39.70 33.03
N ALA A 47 100.76 38.40 32.82
CA ALA A 47 102.11 37.86 32.79
C ALA A 47 102.98 38.46 31.66
N ALA A 48 102.33 38.86 30.55
CA ALA A 48 103.00 39.49 29.40
C ALA A 48 103.27 41.00 29.58
N VAL A 49 102.58 41.71 30.49
CA VAL A 49 102.74 43.16 30.70
C VAL A 49 103.31 43.42 32.09
N SER A 50 104.62 43.70 32.16
CA SER A 50 105.28 44.05 33.42
C SER A 50 104.81 45.43 33.93
N SER A 51 104.18 45.41 35.11
CA SER A 51 103.99 46.51 36.07
C SER A 51 103.10 47.71 35.68
N GLY A 52 101.98 47.88 36.40
CA GLY A 52 101.30 49.17 36.56
C GLY A 52 99.78 49.12 36.78
N VAL A 53 99.08 48.04 36.45
CA VAL A 53 97.60 48.01 36.48
C VAL A 53 97.06 47.58 37.85
N ALA A 54 96.25 48.44 38.47
CA ALA A 54 95.73 48.25 39.83
C ALA A 54 94.61 47.19 39.97
N ALA A 55 93.90 46.87 38.89
CA ALA A 55 92.83 45.86 38.92
C ALA A 55 93.39 44.43 38.87
N THR A 56 92.77 43.48 39.57
CA THR A 56 93.16 42.06 39.47
C THR A 56 92.65 41.45 38.15
N PRO A 57 93.27 40.38 37.63
CA PRO A 57 92.76 39.65 36.45
C PRO A 57 91.30 39.22 36.58
N GLU A 58 90.88 38.86 37.79
CA GLU A 58 89.50 38.47 38.10
C GLU A 58 88.53 39.62 37.87
N GLN A 59 88.88 40.84 38.30
CA GLN A 59 88.05 42.02 38.10
C GLN A 59 87.95 42.39 36.61
N ARG A 60 89.06 42.36 35.86
CA ARG A 60 89.03 42.61 34.41
C ARG A 60 88.28 41.55 33.63
N ALA A 61 88.43 40.28 34.03
CA ALA A 61 87.71 39.17 33.41
C ALA A 61 86.20 39.32 33.64
N LEU A 62 85.77 39.63 34.87
CA LEU A 62 84.36 39.90 35.19
C LEU A 62 83.83 41.16 34.49
N GLU A 63 84.60 42.24 34.47
CA GLU A 63 84.20 43.49 33.80
C GLU A 63 83.96 43.28 32.30
N ARG A 64 84.80 42.46 31.65
CA ARG A 64 84.63 42.11 30.22
C ARG A 64 83.58 41.04 29.96
N PHE A 65 83.46 40.06 30.85
CA PHE A 65 82.47 38.99 30.75
C PHE A 65 81.05 39.52 31.01
N GLY A 66 80.94 40.61 31.79
CA GLY A 66 79.68 41.15 32.26
C GLY A 66 79.19 40.43 33.52
N ASN A 67 77.95 40.71 33.92
CA ASN A 67 77.34 40.04 35.07
C ASN A 67 76.90 38.61 34.68
N PRO A 68 77.58 37.56 35.20
CA PRO A 68 77.29 36.17 34.82
C PRO A 68 75.88 35.73 35.24
N ALA A 69 75.33 36.27 36.34
CA ALA A 69 73.97 35.96 36.78
C ALA A 69 72.90 36.48 35.80
N GLN A 70 73.10 37.68 35.24
CA GLN A 70 72.20 38.20 34.20
C GLN A 70 72.27 37.38 32.92
N LEU A 71 73.45 36.86 32.57
CA LEU A 71 73.62 36.00 31.40
C LEU A 71 72.98 34.63 31.62
N ALA A 72 73.13 34.04 32.80
CA ALA A 72 72.45 32.81 33.20
C ALA A 72 70.92 32.95 33.11
N LEU A 73 70.37 34.06 33.62
CA LEU A 73 68.94 34.35 33.55
C LEU A 73 68.44 34.51 32.11
N ARG A 74 69.25 35.10 31.21
CA ARG A 74 68.91 35.23 29.78
C ARG A 74 68.91 33.87 29.08
N LEU A 75 69.93 33.05 29.29
CA LEU A 75 70.02 31.70 28.72
C LEU A 75 68.88 30.81 29.23
N TRP A 76 68.58 30.89 30.53
CA TRP A 76 67.45 30.21 31.13
C TRP A 76 66.12 30.68 30.53
N TRP A 77 65.93 32.00 30.39
CA TRP A 77 64.74 32.56 29.78
C TRP A 77 64.57 32.11 28.34
N ASP A 78 65.62 32.15 27.52
CA ASP A 78 65.56 31.75 26.12
C ASP A 78 65.22 30.25 25.99
N ALA A 79 65.80 29.39 26.82
CA ALA A 79 65.48 27.96 26.85
C ALA A 79 64.03 27.68 27.32
N MET A 80 63.54 28.43 28.32
CA MET A 80 62.19 28.23 28.88
C MET A 80 61.08 29.00 28.14
N ARG A 81 61.44 29.99 27.31
CA ARG A 81 60.49 30.88 26.63
C ARG A 81 59.51 30.10 25.77
N GLU A 82 59.99 29.12 25.02
CA GLU A 82 59.13 28.28 24.16
C GLU A 82 58.08 27.57 25.00
N LYS A 83 58.50 26.87 26.08
CA LYS A 83 57.59 26.13 26.98
C LYS A 83 56.57 27.04 27.66
N ILE A 84 57.00 28.21 28.13
CA ILE A 84 56.13 29.20 28.76
C ILE A 84 55.12 29.76 27.76
N MET A 85 55.54 30.06 26.52
CA MET A 85 54.65 30.54 25.46
C MET A 85 53.64 29.47 25.03
N THR A 86 54.07 28.21 24.86
CA THR A 86 53.17 27.10 24.52
C THR A 86 52.10 26.90 25.59
N ARG A 87 52.46 26.90 26.88
CA ARG A 87 51.48 26.76 27.97
C ARG A 87 50.45 27.90 27.95
N ARG A 88 50.89 29.15 27.79
CA ARG A 88 49.99 30.31 27.71
C ARG A 88 49.05 30.23 26.51
N LEU A 89 49.55 29.77 25.36
CA LEU A 89 48.74 29.58 24.16
C LEU A 89 47.70 28.49 24.36
N VAL A 90 48.07 27.34 24.95
CA VAL A 90 47.14 26.24 25.24
C VAL A 90 46.05 26.69 26.23
N PHE A 91 46.40 27.42 27.29
CA PHE A 91 45.41 27.99 28.21
C PHE A 91 44.48 28.99 27.51
N GLY A 92 45.02 29.87 26.67
CA GLY A 92 44.23 30.82 25.89
C GLY A 92 43.26 30.12 24.95
N LEU A 93 43.71 29.06 24.26
CA LEU A 93 42.87 28.27 23.37
C LEU A 93 41.78 27.50 24.14
N ALA A 94 42.13 26.90 25.28
CA ALA A 94 41.15 26.19 26.12
C ALA A 94 40.05 27.13 26.62
N LEU A 95 40.42 28.35 27.02
CA LEU A 95 39.46 29.36 27.47
C LEU A 95 38.57 29.85 26.31
N ALA A 96 39.14 30.06 25.13
CA ALA A 96 38.37 30.41 23.93
C ALA A 96 37.36 29.31 23.54
N MET A 97 37.77 28.04 23.61
CA MET A 97 36.90 26.90 23.34
C MET A 97 35.78 26.77 24.37
N MET A 98 36.05 27.05 25.65
CA MET A 98 35.02 27.04 26.69
C MET A 98 33.98 28.14 26.47
N VAL A 99 34.40 29.35 26.10
CA VAL A 99 33.48 30.44 25.75
C VAL A 99 32.63 30.08 24.55
N LEU A 100 33.25 29.55 23.48
CA LEU A 100 32.54 29.14 22.27
C LEU A 100 31.57 27.97 22.52
N GLY A 101 31.94 27.01 23.36
CA GLY A 101 31.04 25.94 23.79
C GLY A 101 29.84 26.47 24.58
N GLY A 102 30.09 27.43 25.49
CA GLY A 102 29.05 28.09 26.28
C GLY A 102 28.05 28.87 25.42
N THR A 103 28.51 29.58 24.38
CA THR A 103 27.62 30.33 23.48
C THR A 103 26.74 29.39 22.66
N VAL A 104 27.30 28.31 22.11
CA VAL A 104 26.52 27.30 21.36
C VAL A 104 25.47 26.63 22.25
N ALA A 105 25.86 26.22 23.47
CA ALA A 105 24.93 25.64 24.44
C ALA A 105 23.80 26.61 24.81
N GLY A 106 24.13 27.90 24.99
CA GLY A 106 23.14 28.95 25.25
C GLY A 106 22.14 29.13 24.11
N VAL A 107 22.60 29.15 22.86
CA VAL A 107 21.72 29.25 21.68
C VAL A 107 20.81 28.03 21.56
N LEU A 108 21.35 26.81 21.74
CA LEU A 108 20.55 25.59 21.71
C LEU A 108 19.50 25.55 22.82
N PHE A 109 19.86 25.99 24.03
CA PHE A 109 18.92 26.08 25.15
C PHE A 109 17.81 27.10 24.87
N GLN A 110 18.16 28.27 24.32
CA GLN A 110 17.19 29.27 23.91
C GLN A 110 16.25 28.75 22.81
N GLN A 111 16.78 27.98 21.85
CA GLN A 111 15.97 27.35 20.81
C GLN A 111 15.01 26.30 21.38
N LEU A 112 15.45 25.50 22.35
CA LEU A 112 14.59 24.53 23.05
C LEU A 112 13.43 25.21 23.78
N LEU A 113 13.69 26.33 24.48
CA LEU A 113 12.64 27.11 25.14
C LEU A 113 11.62 27.68 24.14
N ARG A 114 12.08 28.13 22.96
CA ARG A 114 11.18 28.58 21.88
C ARG A 114 10.34 27.43 21.32
N GLN A 115 10.92 26.24 21.16
CA GLN A 115 10.19 25.06 20.70
C GLN A 115 9.10 24.64 21.70
N GLN A 116 9.38 24.68 23.00
CA GLN A 116 8.38 24.39 24.03
C GLN A 116 7.20 25.37 23.98
N ALA A 117 7.47 26.66 23.79
CA ALA A 117 6.42 27.67 23.65
C ALA A 117 5.55 27.44 22.40
N MET A 118 6.16 27.12 21.25
CA MET A 118 5.41 26.81 20.03
C MET A 118 4.55 25.54 20.17
N MET A 119 5.05 24.52 20.88
CA MET A 119 4.28 23.29 21.16
C MET A 119 3.09 23.54 22.08
N ALA A 120 3.22 24.43 23.07
CA ALA A 120 2.11 24.84 23.90
C ALA A 120 1.02 25.58 23.09
N ASP A 121 1.40 26.52 22.22
CA ASP A 121 0.45 27.23 21.34
C ASP A 121 -0.24 26.25 20.37
N PHE A 122 0.52 25.33 19.79
CA PHE A 122 -0.02 24.31 18.89
C PHE A 122 -1.02 23.40 19.61
N GLN A 123 -0.72 22.95 20.83
CA GLN A 123 -1.63 22.15 21.65
C GLN A 123 -2.93 22.91 21.97
N GLN A 124 -2.85 24.21 22.25
CA GLN A 124 -4.04 25.04 22.48
C GLN A 124 -4.91 25.18 21.23
N ARG A 125 -4.31 25.41 20.06
CA ARG A 125 -5.05 25.46 18.79
C ARG A 125 -5.72 24.12 18.46
N MET A 126 -4.98 23.02 18.59
CA MET A 126 -5.53 21.68 18.41
C MET A 126 -6.70 21.38 19.36
N ALA A 127 -6.61 21.82 20.62
CA ALA A 127 -7.70 21.65 21.59
C ALA A 127 -8.93 22.50 21.22
N ALA A 128 -8.73 23.72 20.73
CA ALA A 128 -9.82 24.59 20.26
C ALA A 128 -10.51 24.00 19.02
N ASP A 129 -9.74 23.54 18.03
CA ASP A 129 -10.28 22.91 16.81
C ASP A 129 -11.01 21.61 17.14
N ALA A 130 -10.49 20.79 18.06
CA ALA A 130 -11.14 19.57 18.52
C ALA A 130 -12.49 19.87 19.21
N ALA A 131 -12.55 20.94 20.01
CA ALA A 131 -13.80 21.37 20.63
C ALA A 131 -14.83 21.86 19.59
N GLU A 132 -14.39 22.56 18.54
CA GLU A 132 -15.25 22.99 17.44
C GLU A 132 -15.77 21.79 16.63
N GLN A 133 -14.90 20.83 16.31
CA GLN A 133 -15.31 19.60 15.62
C GLN A 133 -16.33 18.81 16.45
N ALA A 134 -16.13 18.69 17.76
CA ALA A 134 -17.07 18.03 18.65
C ALA A 134 -18.46 18.70 18.63
N ARG A 135 -18.52 20.05 18.56
CA ARG A 135 -19.78 20.78 18.43
C ARG A 135 -20.47 20.50 17.09
N ARG A 136 -19.73 20.55 15.98
CA ARG A 136 -20.27 20.23 14.64
C ARG A 136 -20.81 18.80 14.58
N HIS A 137 -20.09 17.84 15.18
CA HIS A 137 -20.57 16.45 15.26
C HIS A 137 -21.83 16.31 16.11
N ALA A 138 -21.92 17.02 17.24
CA ALA A 138 -23.14 17.03 18.05
C ALA A 138 -24.35 17.59 17.28
N GLU A 139 -24.15 18.71 16.57
CA GLU A 139 -25.18 19.32 15.72
C GLU A 139 -25.63 18.39 14.58
N GLN A 140 -24.68 17.71 13.93
CA GLN A 140 -24.97 16.70 12.89
C GLN A 140 -25.78 15.53 13.45
N LEU A 141 -25.42 15.00 14.62
CA LEU A 141 -26.16 13.90 15.25
C LEU A 141 -27.59 14.31 15.62
N ASP A 142 -27.78 15.54 16.07
CA ASP A 142 -29.13 16.05 16.39
C ASP A 142 -29.96 16.35 15.14
N ALA A 143 -29.33 16.72 14.02
CA ALA A 143 -30.02 16.81 12.72
C ALA A 143 -30.47 15.41 12.25
N ILE A 144 -29.58 14.42 12.27
CA ILE A 144 -29.88 13.03 11.88
C ILE A 144 -30.98 12.44 12.77
N ARG A 145 -30.96 12.70 14.08
CA ARG A 145 -32.00 12.23 15.00
C ARG A 145 -33.37 12.86 14.69
N ARG A 146 -33.42 14.13 14.28
CA ARG A 146 -34.67 14.78 13.87
C ARG A 146 -35.21 14.18 12.58
N GLU A 147 -34.36 14.03 11.57
CA GLU A 147 -34.73 13.41 10.30
C GLU A 147 -35.22 11.96 10.51
N SER A 148 -34.52 11.19 11.34
CA SER A 148 -34.92 9.82 11.68
C SER A 148 -36.28 9.76 12.38
N ARG A 149 -36.60 10.70 13.27
CA ARG A 149 -37.91 10.79 13.93
C ARG A 149 -39.01 11.15 12.93
N GLU A 150 -38.77 12.09 12.04
CA GLU A 150 -39.72 12.48 10.99
C GLU A 150 -39.97 11.34 10.00
N ALA A 151 -38.92 10.67 9.54
CA ALA A 151 -39.02 9.50 8.68
C ALA A 151 -39.79 8.37 9.37
N SER A 152 -39.54 8.13 10.65
CA SER A 152 -40.26 7.13 11.44
C SER A 152 -41.75 7.48 11.58
N ALA A 153 -42.09 8.76 11.79
CA ALA A 153 -43.48 9.20 11.84
C ALA A 153 -44.20 8.98 10.51
N ARG A 154 -43.56 9.30 9.37
CA ARG A 154 -44.10 9.04 8.03
C ARG A 154 -44.33 7.55 7.77
N LEU A 155 -43.40 6.69 8.19
CA LEU A 155 -43.56 5.23 8.07
C LEU A 155 -44.71 4.69 8.92
N ILE A 156 -44.93 5.24 10.11
CA ILE A 156 -46.08 4.85 10.95
C ILE A 156 -47.40 5.30 10.28
N GLU A 157 -47.44 6.48 9.69
CA GLU A 157 -48.61 6.98 8.96
C GLU A 157 -48.90 6.16 7.71
N SER A 158 -47.87 5.83 6.91
CA SER A 158 -48.03 4.96 5.73
C SER A 158 -48.49 3.56 6.11
N ALA A 159 -47.92 2.97 7.17
CA ALA A 159 -48.34 1.66 7.66
C ALA A 159 -49.80 1.69 8.14
N ARG A 160 -50.25 2.76 8.80
CA ARG A 160 -51.66 2.92 9.17
C ARG A 160 -52.57 3.00 7.95
N ALA A 161 -52.20 3.78 6.93
CA ALA A 161 -52.95 3.86 5.68
C ALA A 161 -53.02 2.51 4.96
N GLU A 162 -51.92 1.77 4.89
CA GLU A 162 -51.87 0.42 4.33
C GLU A 162 -52.75 -0.56 5.12
N THR A 163 -52.72 -0.52 6.45
CA THR A 163 -53.60 -1.38 7.27
C THR A 163 -55.08 -1.07 7.05
N ALA A 164 -55.45 0.21 6.89
CA ALA A 164 -56.81 0.60 6.57
C ALA A 164 -57.22 0.11 5.17
N SER A 165 -56.34 0.25 4.17
CA SER A 165 -56.56 -0.27 2.82
C SER A 165 -56.69 -1.79 2.82
N ALA A 166 -55.87 -2.50 3.59
CA ALA A 166 -55.90 -3.95 3.70
C ALA A 166 -57.18 -4.43 4.40
N GLN A 167 -57.66 -3.70 5.41
CA GLN A 167 -58.95 -3.98 6.05
C GLN A 167 -60.11 -3.80 5.06
N ALA A 168 -60.13 -2.71 4.29
CA ALA A 168 -61.14 -2.50 3.25
C ALA A 168 -61.11 -3.60 2.18
N ALA A 169 -59.92 -3.98 1.72
CA ALA A 169 -59.73 -5.08 0.77
C ALA A 169 -60.17 -6.44 1.35
N LEU A 170 -59.98 -6.66 2.66
CA LEU A 170 -60.45 -7.88 3.32
C LEU A 170 -61.97 -7.93 3.40
N GLU A 171 -62.64 -6.80 3.64
CA GLU A 171 -64.11 -6.73 3.60
C GLU A 171 -64.65 -6.96 2.18
N GLU A 172 -64.03 -6.36 1.18
CA GLU A 172 -64.36 -6.61 -0.23
C GLU A 172 -64.11 -8.08 -0.60
N ALA A 173 -62.98 -8.66 -0.17
CA ALA A 173 -62.67 -10.06 -0.39
C ALA A 173 -63.65 -10.99 0.36
N ARG A 174 -64.14 -10.63 1.55
CA ARG A 174 -65.20 -11.37 2.25
C ARG A 174 -66.51 -11.31 1.45
N ALA A 175 -66.91 -10.14 0.98
CA ALA A 175 -68.10 -9.98 0.14
C ALA A 175 -67.96 -10.77 -1.18
N SER A 176 -66.81 -10.68 -1.84
CA SER A 176 -66.51 -11.46 -3.05
C SER A 176 -66.41 -12.95 -2.76
N ARG A 177 -65.94 -13.37 -1.59
CA ARG A 177 -65.88 -14.79 -1.18
C ARG A 177 -67.26 -15.33 -0.87
N GLU A 178 -68.17 -14.54 -0.29
CA GLU A 178 -69.58 -14.93 -0.15
C GLU A 178 -70.27 -15.06 -1.51
N LEU A 179 -69.96 -14.15 -2.46
CA LEU A 179 -70.43 -14.24 -3.85
C LEU A 179 -69.84 -15.46 -4.57
N MET A 180 -68.53 -15.71 -4.41
CA MET A 180 -67.84 -16.88 -4.95
C MET A 180 -68.35 -18.16 -4.30
N ALA A 181 -68.62 -18.19 -2.99
CA ALA A 181 -69.18 -19.36 -2.32
C ALA A 181 -70.57 -19.69 -2.87
N LYS A 182 -71.40 -18.69 -3.18
CA LYS A 182 -72.66 -18.85 -3.93
C LYS A 182 -72.44 -19.36 -5.36
N ARG A 183 -71.34 -18.98 -6.03
CA ARG A 183 -70.96 -19.49 -7.36
C ARG A 183 -70.32 -20.88 -7.31
N VAL A 184 -69.60 -21.23 -6.26
CA VAL A 184 -68.92 -22.52 -6.06
C VAL A 184 -69.95 -23.58 -5.70
N THR A 185 -70.96 -23.28 -4.87
CA THR A 185 -72.13 -24.18 -4.72
C THR A 185 -72.92 -24.36 -6.01
N THR A 186 -72.75 -23.46 -7.00
CA THR A 186 -73.26 -23.61 -8.37
C THR A 186 -72.29 -24.36 -9.32
N LEU A 187 -71.00 -24.47 -8.97
CA LEU A 187 -69.92 -25.03 -9.81
C LEU A 187 -69.30 -26.32 -9.27
N GLU A 188 -69.68 -26.79 -8.07
CA GLU A 188 -69.32 -28.08 -7.47
C GLU A 188 -69.80 -29.32 -8.27
N GLY A 189 -70.34 -29.12 -9.48
CA GLY A 189 -70.57 -30.18 -10.46
C GLY A 189 -69.41 -30.44 -11.43
N LYS A 190 -68.31 -29.68 -11.41
CA LYS A 190 -67.19 -29.89 -12.35
C LYS A 190 -65.85 -29.41 -11.78
N LEU A 191 -65.08 -30.30 -11.15
CA LEU A 191 -63.61 -30.19 -11.06
C LEU A 191 -62.99 -31.51 -10.59
N ASP A 192 -63.24 -32.58 -11.35
CA ASP A 192 -62.36 -33.75 -11.39
C ASP A 192 -61.31 -33.51 -12.48
N GLN A 193 -60.21 -32.84 -12.13
CA GLN A 193 -58.90 -33.14 -12.73
C GLN A 193 -57.77 -32.45 -11.93
N PRO A 194 -56.80 -33.21 -11.41
CA PRO A 194 -55.62 -32.63 -10.76
C PRO A 194 -54.74 -31.96 -11.83
N SER A 195 -54.80 -30.63 -11.93
CA SER A 195 -54.03 -29.80 -12.88
C SER A 195 -52.59 -29.54 -12.40
N ASP A 196 -51.90 -30.59 -11.92
CA ASP A 196 -50.54 -30.45 -11.38
C ASP A 196 -49.48 -30.17 -12.45
N TRP A 197 -49.85 -30.27 -13.73
CA TRP A 197 -48.95 -30.18 -14.87
C TRP A 197 -49.44 -29.16 -15.88
N ASN A 198 -48.58 -28.19 -16.16
CA ASN A 198 -48.77 -27.18 -17.18
C ASN A 198 -47.79 -27.40 -18.32
N PRO A 199 -48.23 -27.32 -19.58
CA PRO A 199 -47.29 -27.27 -20.70
C PRO A 199 -46.56 -25.92 -20.70
N ALA A 200 -45.27 -25.93 -20.99
CA ALA A 200 -44.47 -24.73 -21.20
C ALA A 200 -43.82 -24.76 -22.58
N GLU A 201 -43.96 -23.68 -23.35
CA GLU A 201 -43.31 -23.48 -24.64
C GLU A 201 -42.39 -22.26 -24.58
N ILE A 202 -41.10 -22.46 -24.87
CA ILE A 202 -40.12 -21.39 -25.01
C ILE A 202 -39.80 -21.24 -26.49
N THR A 203 -40.06 -20.06 -27.05
CA THR A 203 -39.73 -19.70 -28.43
C THR A 203 -38.47 -18.84 -28.44
N LEU A 204 -37.48 -19.23 -29.24
CA LEU A 204 -36.20 -18.53 -29.38
C LEU A 204 -36.10 -17.95 -30.80
N ARG A 205 -35.76 -16.67 -30.89
CA ARG A 205 -35.73 -15.89 -32.14
C ARG A 205 -34.38 -15.21 -32.27
N GLN A 206 -33.79 -15.19 -33.46
CA GLN A 206 -32.53 -14.48 -33.67
C GLN A 206 -32.77 -12.98 -33.83
N SER A 207 -31.84 -12.16 -33.35
CA SER A 207 -31.79 -10.70 -33.55
C SER A 207 -32.87 -9.88 -32.84
N ALA A 208 -34.13 -10.21 -33.04
CA ALA A 208 -35.29 -9.52 -32.50
C ALA A 208 -36.39 -10.53 -32.15
N MET A 209 -37.42 -10.07 -31.44
CA MET A 209 -38.54 -10.91 -30.99
C MET A 209 -39.36 -11.52 -32.15
N ASP A 210 -39.30 -10.91 -33.32
CA ASP A 210 -39.97 -11.30 -34.56
C ASP A 210 -38.99 -11.87 -35.62
N GLY A 211 -37.72 -12.08 -35.26
CA GLY A 211 -36.71 -12.57 -36.17
C GLY A 211 -36.86 -14.05 -36.58
N PRO A 212 -35.92 -14.57 -37.38
CA PRO A 212 -35.93 -15.98 -37.77
C PRO A 212 -35.75 -16.88 -36.54
N PRO A 213 -36.25 -18.13 -36.56
CA PRO A 213 -36.10 -19.03 -35.42
C PRO A 213 -34.64 -19.32 -35.05
N ALA A 214 -34.33 -19.34 -33.76
CA ALA A 214 -32.99 -19.62 -33.25
C ALA A 214 -32.83 -21.12 -32.92
N ALA A 215 -32.33 -21.89 -33.88
CA ALA A 215 -32.08 -23.32 -33.73
C ALA A 215 -30.79 -23.63 -32.94
N GLY A 216 -30.75 -24.78 -32.27
CA GLY A 216 -29.56 -25.32 -31.61
C GLY A 216 -29.24 -24.74 -30.22
N PHE A 217 -30.09 -23.88 -29.67
CA PHE A 217 -29.94 -23.34 -28.32
C PHE A 217 -30.43 -24.34 -27.28
N GLN A 218 -29.67 -24.55 -26.22
CA GLN A 218 -30.07 -25.42 -25.11
C GLN A 218 -30.87 -24.62 -24.08
N VAL A 219 -32.05 -25.11 -23.73
CA VAL A 219 -32.93 -24.51 -22.73
C VAL A 219 -33.03 -25.43 -21.53
N ARG A 220 -32.88 -24.90 -20.32
CA ARG A 220 -33.02 -25.65 -19.07
C ARG A 220 -33.92 -24.89 -18.09
N LEU A 221 -34.93 -25.56 -17.54
CA LEU A 221 -35.81 -25.06 -16.49
C LEU A 221 -35.50 -25.80 -15.18
N SER A 222 -35.16 -25.05 -14.14
CA SER A 222 -34.88 -25.60 -12.80
C SER A 222 -35.77 -24.90 -11.78
N LEU A 223 -36.52 -25.65 -10.96
CA LEU A 223 -37.38 -25.04 -9.94
C LEU A 223 -36.52 -24.30 -8.91
N GLN A 224 -36.89 -23.06 -8.58
CA GLN A 224 -36.18 -22.20 -7.65
C GLN A 224 -36.60 -22.56 -6.21
N GLY A 225 -35.70 -23.15 -5.43
CA GLY A 225 -35.94 -23.53 -4.03
C GLY A 225 -34.98 -24.62 -3.55
N THR A 226 -34.75 -24.71 -2.23
CA THR A 226 -33.61 -25.45 -1.65
C THR A 226 -33.76 -26.98 -1.65
N GLN A 227 -34.93 -27.53 -1.98
CA GLN A 227 -35.18 -28.98 -1.99
C GLN A 227 -36.30 -29.35 -2.97
N SER A 228 -36.12 -29.10 -4.27
CA SER A 228 -37.00 -29.72 -5.25
C SER A 228 -36.43 -31.08 -5.64
N ASP A 229 -37.08 -32.18 -5.24
CA ASP A 229 -36.85 -33.53 -5.80
C ASP A 229 -37.19 -33.61 -7.30
N ILE A 230 -37.64 -32.51 -7.89
CA ILE A 230 -38.00 -32.40 -9.30
C ILE A 230 -36.73 -32.18 -10.12
N PRO A 231 -36.37 -33.12 -11.01
CA PRO A 231 -35.20 -32.97 -11.85
C PRO A 231 -35.37 -31.78 -12.81
N PRO A 232 -34.29 -31.06 -13.13
CA PRO A 232 -34.35 -29.95 -14.08
C PRO A 232 -34.70 -30.49 -15.46
N MET A 233 -35.62 -29.81 -16.13
CA MET A 233 -36.04 -30.13 -17.49
C MET A 233 -35.09 -29.45 -18.47
N ALA A 234 -34.74 -30.13 -19.55
CA ALA A 234 -33.86 -29.59 -20.59
C ALA A 234 -34.34 -29.97 -21.99
N GLY A 235 -34.11 -29.09 -22.96
CA GLY A 235 -34.38 -29.32 -24.37
C GLY A 235 -33.45 -28.49 -25.25
N THR A 236 -33.42 -28.77 -26.55
CA THR A 236 -32.68 -27.98 -27.55
C THR A 236 -33.66 -27.46 -28.58
N SER A 237 -33.56 -26.19 -28.97
CA SER A 237 -34.46 -25.61 -29.96
C SER A 237 -34.24 -26.23 -31.35
N GLY A 238 -35.34 -26.62 -32.01
CA GLY A 238 -35.33 -27.12 -33.38
C GLY A 238 -35.24 -26.00 -34.42
N GLU A 239 -35.47 -26.35 -35.69
CA GLU A 239 -35.52 -25.38 -36.81
C GLU A 239 -36.65 -24.36 -36.66
N ASP A 240 -37.69 -24.68 -35.87
CA ASP A 240 -38.79 -23.78 -35.52
C ASP A 240 -38.45 -22.85 -34.34
N GLY A 241 -37.27 -23.00 -33.73
CA GLY A 241 -36.81 -22.21 -32.60
C GLY A 241 -37.54 -22.51 -31.29
N LYS A 242 -38.33 -23.60 -31.21
CA LYS A 242 -39.17 -23.88 -30.04
C LYS A 242 -38.58 -24.99 -29.17
N VAL A 243 -38.83 -24.89 -27.87
CA VAL A 243 -38.63 -25.95 -26.89
C VAL A 243 -39.90 -26.12 -26.10
N ARG A 244 -40.47 -27.33 -26.13
CA ARG A 244 -41.71 -27.68 -25.43
C ARG A 244 -41.43 -28.60 -24.26
N PHE A 245 -42.06 -28.29 -23.13
CA PHE A 245 -42.08 -29.10 -21.93
C PHE A 245 -43.54 -29.43 -21.62
N GLU A 246 -43.96 -30.68 -21.81
CA GLU A 246 -45.39 -31.05 -21.69
C GLU A 246 -45.89 -31.03 -20.25
N ARG A 247 -44.99 -31.30 -19.30
CA ARG A 247 -45.32 -31.51 -17.89
C ARG A 247 -44.42 -30.69 -17.00
N VAL A 248 -44.82 -29.44 -16.74
CA VAL A 248 -44.13 -28.52 -15.83
C VAL A 248 -45.03 -28.23 -14.64
N ARG A 249 -44.55 -28.45 -13.42
CA ARG A 249 -45.32 -28.06 -12.23
C ARG A 249 -45.42 -26.54 -12.14
N TYR A 250 -46.50 -26.03 -11.56
CA TYR A 250 -46.56 -24.62 -11.21
C TYR A 250 -45.45 -24.26 -10.21
N GLY A 251 -44.95 -23.02 -10.27
CA GLY A 251 -43.86 -22.57 -9.42
C GLY A 251 -42.98 -21.50 -10.08
N VAL A 252 -41.91 -21.14 -9.38
CA VAL A 252 -40.88 -20.21 -9.87
C VAL A 252 -39.69 -21.01 -10.37
N TYR A 253 -39.30 -20.81 -11.62
CA TYR A 253 -38.18 -21.51 -12.25
C TYR A 253 -37.07 -20.55 -12.63
N VAL A 254 -35.85 -21.04 -12.54
CA VAL A 254 -34.68 -20.47 -13.21
C VAL A 254 -34.62 -21.07 -14.61
N LEU A 255 -34.87 -20.22 -15.61
CA LEU A 255 -34.71 -20.51 -17.03
C LEU A 255 -33.29 -20.16 -17.45
N ARG A 256 -32.54 -21.16 -17.92
CA ARG A 256 -31.20 -20.99 -18.48
C ARG A 256 -31.24 -21.30 -19.98
N ILE A 257 -30.84 -20.34 -20.79
CA ILE A 257 -30.71 -20.51 -22.25
C ILE A 257 -29.22 -20.46 -22.57
N VAL A 258 -28.72 -21.43 -23.33
CA VAL A 258 -27.31 -21.56 -23.72
C VAL A 258 -27.21 -21.61 -25.24
N ALA A 259 -26.46 -20.68 -25.82
CA ALA A 259 -26.19 -20.63 -27.25
C ALA A 259 -25.30 -21.81 -27.70
N PRO A 260 -25.29 -22.17 -29.00
CA PRO A 260 -24.41 -23.20 -29.54
C PRO A 260 -22.92 -22.99 -29.20
N TRP A 261 -22.49 -21.73 -29.17
CA TRP A 261 -21.13 -21.29 -28.81
C TRP A 261 -20.92 -21.07 -27.29
N LYS A 262 -21.80 -21.60 -26.44
CA LYS A 262 -21.66 -21.67 -24.97
C LYS A 262 -21.87 -20.38 -24.17
N GLU A 263 -22.25 -19.28 -24.80
CA GLU A 263 -22.84 -18.16 -24.06
C GLU A 263 -24.16 -18.59 -23.41
N ALA A 264 -24.46 -18.04 -22.23
CA ALA A 264 -25.69 -18.33 -21.53
C ALA A 264 -26.34 -17.07 -20.96
N THR A 265 -27.66 -17.12 -20.84
CA THR A 265 -28.44 -16.15 -20.08
C THR A 265 -29.30 -16.88 -19.04
N LEU A 266 -29.66 -16.14 -17.99
CA LEU A 266 -30.54 -16.59 -16.92
C LEU A 266 -31.73 -15.64 -16.83
N SER A 267 -32.92 -16.21 -16.70
CA SER A 267 -34.14 -15.47 -16.40
C SER A 267 -34.97 -16.24 -15.37
N THR A 268 -35.81 -15.53 -14.63
CA THR A 268 -36.74 -16.13 -13.67
C THR A 268 -38.13 -16.14 -14.30
N VAL A 269 -38.76 -17.31 -14.35
CA VAL A 269 -40.11 -17.48 -14.92
C VAL A 269 -41.07 -18.03 -13.88
N ARG A 270 -42.31 -17.57 -13.89
CA ARG A 270 -43.38 -18.04 -12.97
C ARG A 270 -44.45 -18.73 -13.78
N ILE A 271 -44.74 -19.98 -13.44
CA ILE A 271 -45.76 -20.81 -14.08
C ILE A 271 -46.93 -20.97 -13.10
N GLN A 272 -48.13 -20.57 -13.53
CA GLN A 272 -49.35 -20.62 -12.72
C GLN A 272 -50.11 -21.94 -12.91
N PRO A 273 -50.83 -22.47 -11.91
CA PRO A 273 -51.62 -23.70 -12.05
C PRO A 273 -52.68 -23.62 -13.17
N GLY A 274 -52.78 -24.66 -13.99
CA GLY A 274 -53.79 -24.79 -15.05
C GLY A 274 -53.56 -23.96 -16.31
N GLU A 275 -52.48 -23.18 -16.39
CA GLU A 275 -52.20 -22.28 -17.52
C GLU A 275 -50.94 -22.72 -18.28
N SER A 276 -51.06 -22.81 -19.62
CA SER A 276 -49.91 -23.04 -20.48
C SER A 276 -48.97 -21.84 -20.46
N TYR A 277 -47.69 -22.05 -20.14
CA TYR A 277 -46.71 -20.97 -20.15
C TYR A 277 -46.11 -20.82 -21.55
N THR A 278 -46.14 -19.63 -22.12
CA THR A 278 -45.45 -19.33 -23.39
C THR A 278 -44.57 -18.10 -23.23
N ALA A 279 -43.30 -18.20 -23.62
CA ALA A 279 -42.38 -17.07 -23.62
C ALA A 279 -41.54 -17.02 -24.90
N THR A 280 -41.21 -15.82 -25.35
CA THR A 280 -40.33 -15.60 -26.50
C THR A 280 -39.07 -14.87 -26.04
N PHE A 281 -37.90 -15.29 -26.53
CA PHE A 281 -36.61 -14.66 -26.24
C PHE A 281 -35.88 -14.32 -27.53
N ALA A 282 -35.37 -13.09 -27.61
CA ALA A 282 -34.42 -12.68 -28.63
C ALA A 282 -33.00 -13.17 -28.24
N CYS A 283 -32.42 -13.97 -29.12
CA CYS A 283 -31.11 -14.59 -28.97
C CYS A 283 -30.11 -13.94 -29.94
N PRO A 284 -28.83 -13.82 -29.54
CA PRO A 284 -27.79 -13.37 -30.44
C PRO A 284 -27.72 -14.29 -31.67
N PRO A 285 -27.63 -13.74 -32.89
CA PRO A 285 -27.65 -14.53 -34.12
C PRO A 285 -26.34 -15.29 -34.36
N ALA A 286 -25.24 -14.81 -33.77
CA ALA A 286 -23.91 -15.36 -33.98
C ALA A 286 -23.11 -15.38 -32.68
N ALA A 287 -22.09 -16.24 -32.69
CA ALA A 287 -21.05 -16.21 -31.69
C ALA A 287 -20.45 -14.81 -31.58
N PRO A 288 -20.00 -14.43 -30.38
CA PRO A 288 -19.13 -13.29 -30.27
C PRO A 288 -17.94 -13.36 -31.28
N GLU A 289 -17.67 -12.28 -32.04
CA GLU A 289 -16.39 -12.00 -32.73
C GLU A 289 -15.13 -12.05 -31.82
N PRO A 290 -14.08 -12.79 -32.17
CA PRO A 290 -12.82 -12.77 -31.44
C PRO A 290 -12.24 -11.35 -31.23
N LEU A 291 -12.04 -10.89 -29.98
CA LEU A 291 -11.23 -9.74 -29.64
C LEU A 291 -9.77 -10.16 -29.72
N GLN A 292 -9.16 -9.81 -30.84
CA GLN A 292 -7.70 -9.83 -30.95
C GLN A 292 -7.20 -8.44 -30.61
N GLY A 293 -6.50 -8.34 -29.48
CA GLY A 293 -5.92 -7.10 -29.01
C GLY A 293 -4.45 -7.23 -28.67
N ARG A 294 -3.69 -6.16 -28.88
CA ARG A 294 -2.33 -6.02 -28.33
C ARG A 294 -2.42 -5.26 -27.03
N LEU A 295 -1.91 -5.86 -25.96
CA LEU A 295 -1.74 -5.15 -24.70
C LEU A 295 -0.42 -4.39 -24.74
N ARG A 296 -0.46 -3.06 -24.60
CA ARG A 296 0.76 -2.26 -24.46
C ARG A 296 0.80 -1.60 -23.09
N LEU A 297 1.73 -2.06 -22.27
CA LEU A 297 2.04 -1.41 -21.00
C LEU A 297 3.03 -0.27 -21.24
N GLN A 298 2.66 0.95 -20.87
CA GLN A 298 3.57 2.09 -20.89
C GLN A 298 4.06 2.40 -19.48
N LEU A 299 5.33 2.11 -19.24
CA LEU A 299 6.01 2.46 -18.00
C LEU A 299 6.82 3.75 -18.17
N PRO A 300 6.81 4.64 -17.16
CA PRO A 300 7.80 5.70 -17.02
C PRO A 300 9.23 5.17 -17.14
N GLY A 301 10.12 5.99 -17.71
CA GLY A 301 11.48 5.56 -18.05
C GLY A 301 12.27 4.99 -16.86
N ASP A 302 12.07 5.55 -15.67
CA ASP A 302 12.68 5.13 -14.41
C ASP A 302 12.21 3.75 -13.91
N LEU A 303 11.03 3.31 -14.33
CA LEU A 303 10.46 2.01 -13.97
C LEU A 303 10.76 0.91 -15.00
N LYS A 304 11.15 1.26 -16.23
CA LYS A 304 11.46 0.29 -17.29
C LYS A 304 12.64 -0.61 -16.97
N THR A 305 13.60 -0.10 -16.20
CA THR A 305 14.83 -0.84 -15.84
C THR A 305 14.70 -1.64 -14.56
N ARG A 306 13.56 -1.54 -13.86
CA ARG A 306 13.32 -2.28 -12.62
C ARG A 306 12.67 -3.63 -12.96
N PRO A 307 12.98 -4.72 -12.24
CA PRO A 307 12.35 -6.02 -12.46
C PRO A 307 10.95 -6.04 -11.81
N LEU A 308 9.93 -5.56 -12.53
CA LEU A 308 8.54 -5.52 -12.03
C LEU A 308 7.72 -6.66 -12.62
N TRP A 309 6.68 -7.04 -11.89
CA TRP A 309 5.70 -8.04 -12.30
C TRP A 309 4.33 -7.40 -12.34
N PHE A 310 3.57 -7.68 -13.39
CA PHE A 310 2.24 -7.17 -13.61
C PHE A 310 1.27 -8.33 -13.70
N ARG A 311 0.16 -8.20 -12.97
CA ARG A 311 -0.97 -9.10 -13.07
C ARG A 311 -2.10 -8.40 -13.79
N VAL A 312 -2.49 -8.93 -14.94
CA VAL A 312 -3.71 -8.53 -15.65
C VAL A 312 -4.77 -9.57 -15.39
N ASN A 313 -5.84 -9.15 -14.73
CA ASN A 313 -7.01 -9.97 -14.50
C ASN A 313 -8.02 -9.70 -15.62
N LEU A 314 -8.22 -10.67 -16.50
CA LEU A 314 -9.25 -10.58 -17.53
C LEU A 314 -10.56 -11.09 -16.93
N ILE A 315 -11.43 -10.16 -16.55
CA ILE A 315 -12.75 -10.50 -16.03
C ILE A 315 -13.66 -10.81 -17.20
N ASN A 316 -14.46 -11.88 -17.06
CA ASN A 316 -15.48 -12.19 -18.05
C ASN A 316 -16.55 -11.13 -18.01
N VAL A 317 -16.93 -10.68 -19.18
CA VAL A 317 -17.95 -9.66 -19.30
C VAL A 317 -19.14 -10.30 -19.96
N SER A 318 -20.26 -9.67 -19.74
CA SER A 318 -21.50 -10.02 -20.39
C SER A 318 -21.78 -9.02 -21.48
N ARG A 319 -22.33 -9.48 -22.60
CA ARG A 319 -22.97 -8.59 -23.55
C ARG A 319 -24.46 -8.48 -23.26
N GLU A 320 -24.99 -7.29 -23.42
CA GLU A 320 -26.43 -7.09 -23.46
C GLU A 320 -26.91 -7.28 -24.91
N PHE A 321 -27.94 -8.10 -25.08
CA PHE A 321 -28.56 -8.35 -26.35
C PHE A 321 -30.08 -8.35 -26.18
N ALA A 322 -30.76 -7.42 -26.86
CA ALA A 322 -32.21 -7.25 -26.76
C ALA A 322 -32.72 -7.15 -25.31
N GLY A 323 -32.03 -6.40 -24.45
CA GLY A 323 -32.37 -6.24 -23.03
C GLY A 323 -32.03 -7.44 -22.14
N VAL A 324 -31.38 -8.47 -22.69
CA VAL A 324 -31.01 -9.69 -21.98
C VAL A 324 -29.49 -9.78 -21.88
N ARG A 325 -29.00 -10.07 -20.66
CA ARG A 325 -27.57 -10.23 -20.38
C ARG A 325 -27.10 -11.64 -20.75
N TRP A 326 -26.13 -11.76 -21.65
CA TRP A 326 -25.50 -13.01 -22.07
C TRP A 326 -24.05 -13.07 -21.57
N SER A 327 -23.59 -14.22 -21.09
CA SER A 327 -22.24 -14.41 -20.58
C SER A 327 -21.63 -15.75 -21.03
N THR A 328 -20.34 -15.74 -21.36
CA THR A 328 -19.55 -16.94 -21.71
C THR A 328 -19.19 -17.79 -20.48
N GLN A 329 -19.30 -17.24 -19.28
CA GLN A 329 -19.18 -18.00 -18.05
C GLN A 329 -20.53 -18.62 -17.72
N GLY A 330 -20.56 -19.94 -17.49
CA GLY A 330 -21.69 -20.54 -16.81
C GLY A 330 -21.96 -19.73 -15.54
N PRO A 331 -23.23 -19.44 -15.19
CA PRO A 331 -23.53 -18.63 -14.03
C PRO A 331 -22.79 -19.19 -12.83
N VAL A 332 -21.99 -18.33 -12.18
CA VAL A 332 -21.24 -18.68 -10.97
C VAL A 332 -22.24 -19.30 -9.99
N GLY A 333 -22.03 -20.57 -9.66
CA GLY A 333 -23.08 -21.45 -9.17
C GLY A 333 -23.84 -20.90 -7.97
N GLN A 334 -25.16 -20.73 -8.13
CA GLN A 334 -26.09 -20.60 -7.00
C GLN A 334 -26.41 -21.95 -6.34
N GLY A 335 -25.84 -23.06 -6.82
CA GLY A 335 -26.07 -24.39 -6.28
C GLY A 335 -24.81 -25.04 -5.75
N GLY A 336 -24.61 -24.95 -4.42
CA GLY A 336 -24.03 -25.93 -3.47
C GLY A 336 -22.86 -26.86 -3.82
N SER A 337 -22.26 -26.77 -5.00
CA SER A 337 -21.15 -27.61 -5.42
C SER A 337 -19.84 -26.91 -5.10
N ARG A 338 -19.26 -27.30 -3.96
CA ARG A 338 -17.86 -27.03 -3.60
C ARG A 338 -16.97 -27.45 -4.78
N GLY A 339 -16.55 -26.51 -5.63
CA GLY A 339 -15.52 -26.79 -6.65
C GLY A 339 -15.54 -25.98 -7.95
N SER A 340 -16.57 -25.16 -8.25
CA SER A 340 -16.53 -24.34 -9.48
C SER A 340 -15.79 -23.03 -9.24
N PHE A 341 -14.46 -23.06 -9.32
CA PHE A 341 -13.63 -21.85 -9.30
C PHE A 341 -13.95 -21.00 -10.55
N SER A 342 -14.50 -19.80 -10.34
CA SER A 342 -14.48 -18.73 -11.32
C SER A 342 -13.04 -18.26 -11.47
N SER A 343 -12.28 -18.98 -12.29
CA SER A 343 -10.89 -18.67 -12.50
C SER A 343 -10.78 -17.72 -13.68
N SER A 344 -10.86 -16.42 -13.40
CA SER A 344 -10.47 -15.40 -14.37
C SER A 344 -9.02 -15.67 -14.77
N PRO A 345 -8.68 -15.78 -16.07
CA PRO A 345 -7.30 -15.98 -16.48
C PRO A 345 -6.49 -14.76 -16.02
N ASN A 346 -5.50 -15.03 -15.17
CA ASN A 346 -4.53 -14.03 -14.77
C ASN A 346 -3.35 -14.14 -15.71
N LEU A 347 -3.08 -13.08 -16.46
CA LEU A 347 -1.85 -12.94 -17.22
C LEU A 347 -0.82 -12.29 -16.30
N ILE A 348 0.31 -12.96 -16.08
CA ILE A 348 1.42 -12.41 -15.31
C ILE A 348 2.56 -12.15 -16.28
N PHE A 349 3.06 -10.92 -16.33
CA PHE A 349 4.20 -10.56 -17.19
C PHE A 349 5.20 -9.70 -16.45
N SER A 350 6.47 -9.85 -16.79
CA SER A 350 7.59 -9.06 -16.28
C SER A 350 7.83 -7.82 -17.14
N THR A 351 8.66 -6.90 -16.65
CA THR A 351 9.07 -5.67 -17.36
C THR A 351 9.84 -5.90 -18.65
N ASP A 352 10.46 -7.07 -18.82
CA ASP A 352 11.11 -7.47 -20.07
C ASP A 352 10.10 -8.03 -21.11
N GLY A 353 8.81 -8.05 -20.78
CA GLY A 353 7.75 -8.56 -21.65
C GLY A 353 7.58 -10.07 -21.60
N THR A 354 8.34 -10.79 -20.77
CA THR A 354 8.18 -12.24 -20.61
C THR A 354 6.85 -12.53 -19.93
N LEU A 355 6.02 -13.36 -20.58
CA LEU A 355 4.81 -13.88 -19.96
C LEU A 355 5.19 -15.08 -19.09
N HIS A 356 4.82 -15.03 -17.82
CA HIS A 356 5.01 -16.12 -16.89
C HIS A 356 3.70 -16.87 -16.69
N THR A 357 3.67 -18.14 -17.06
CA THR A 357 2.62 -19.06 -16.66
C THR A 357 3.02 -19.65 -15.30
N PRO A 358 2.18 -19.57 -14.25
CA PRO A 358 2.55 -20.12 -12.95
C PRO A 358 2.79 -21.64 -13.05
N ASP A 359 3.97 -22.09 -12.64
CA ASP A 359 4.49 -23.48 -12.76
C ASP A 359 3.78 -24.52 -11.87
N ARG A 360 2.66 -24.16 -11.22
CA ARG A 360 1.78 -25.14 -10.55
C ARG A 360 0.39 -25.20 -11.20
N PRO A 361 0.19 -26.18 -12.10
CA PRO A 361 -1.07 -26.43 -12.77
C PRO A 361 -1.94 -27.33 -11.91
N SER A 362 -2.97 -26.78 -11.27
CA SER A 362 -4.18 -27.56 -11.00
C SER A 362 -5.36 -26.88 -11.69
N ARG A 363 -5.35 -27.08 -13.02
CA ARG A 363 -6.43 -26.86 -13.99
C ARG A 363 -6.77 -25.41 -14.31
N MET A 364 -5.95 -24.82 -15.18
CA MET A 364 -6.41 -23.75 -16.06
C MET A 364 -5.68 -23.82 -17.40
N PHE A 365 -6.40 -23.44 -18.44
CA PHE A 365 -6.12 -23.60 -19.87
C PHE A 365 -4.76 -23.02 -20.28
N SER A 366 -4.01 -23.79 -21.06
CA SER A 366 -2.72 -23.42 -21.63
C SER A 366 -2.90 -22.43 -22.78
N SER A 367 -2.56 -21.16 -22.64
CA SER A 367 -2.46 -20.23 -23.79
C SER A 367 -1.19 -20.53 -24.60
N VAL A 368 -1.26 -20.52 -25.93
CA VAL A 368 -0.07 -20.58 -26.81
C VAL A 368 0.19 -19.15 -27.32
N LEU A 369 1.40 -18.65 -27.09
CA LEU A 369 1.81 -17.33 -27.61
C LEU A 369 2.64 -17.47 -28.89
N ASP A 370 2.37 -16.55 -29.81
CA ASP A 370 3.18 -16.34 -31.00
C ASP A 370 4.07 -15.11 -30.74
N LEU A 371 5.38 -15.35 -30.62
CA LEU A 371 6.35 -14.30 -30.34
C LEU A 371 7.04 -13.87 -31.63
N GLY A 372 7.08 -12.55 -31.87
CA GLY A 372 7.92 -11.98 -32.91
C GLY A 372 9.41 -12.02 -32.52
N PRO A 373 10.33 -11.91 -33.48
CA PRO A 373 11.77 -11.97 -33.24
C PRO A 373 12.33 -10.85 -32.34
N GLY A 374 11.53 -9.86 -31.95
CA GLY A 374 11.88 -8.81 -30.99
C GLY A 374 11.22 -8.94 -29.61
N GLY A 375 10.64 -10.10 -29.27
CA GLY A 375 9.90 -10.29 -28.00
C GLY A 375 8.51 -9.63 -27.97
N GLU A 376 8.05 -9.08 -29.09
CA GLU A 376 6.70 -8.57 -29.24
C GLU A 376 5.68 -9.72 -29.23
N ILE A 377 4.66 -9.60 -28.37
CA ILE A 377 3.52 -10.51 -28.35
C ILE A 377 2.64 -10.17 -29.55
N LYS A 378 2.69 -11.00 -30.60
CA LYS A 378 1.90 -10.77 -31.84
C LYS A 378 0.43 -11.12 -31.68
N GLY A 379 0.10 -11.92 -30.67
CA GLY A 379 -1.25 -12.24 -30.23
C GLY A 379 -1.21 -13.31 -29.13
N VAL A 380 -2.26 -13.35 -28.31
CA VAL A 380 -2.50 -14.44 -27.36
C VAL A 380 -3.52 -15.36 -28.00
N ARG A 381 -3.13 -16.59 -28.35
CA ARG A 381 -4.06 -17.59 -28.87
C ARG A 381 -4.34 -18.60 -27.75
N ILE A 382 -5.54 -18.56 -27.18
CA ILE A 382 -5.97 -19.54 -26.19
C ILE A 382 -6.58 -20.72 -26.95
N PRO A 383 -5.95 -21.91 -26.95
CA PRO A 383 -6.50 -23.10 -27.57
C PRO A 383 -7.87 -23.41 -26.96
N GLY A 384 -8.92 -23.27 -27.78
CA GLY A 384 -10.28 -23.64 -27.43
C GLY A 384 -11.21 -22.51 -26.94
N LYS A 385 -10.77 -21.25 -26.87
CA LYS A 385 -11.67 -20.10 -26.62
C LYS A 385 -11.13 -18.78 -27.21
N ASP A 386 -11.96 -18.17 -28.05
CA ASP A 386 -11.81 -16.80 -28.54
C ASP A 386 -12.66 -15.84 -27.66
N TYR A 387 -12.13 -14.68 -27.28
CA TYR A 387 -12.78 -13.66 -26.42
C TYR A 387 -13.52 -12.61 -27.25
N HIS A 388 -14.38 -11.71 -26.74
CA HIS A 388 -15.22 -10.78 -27.55
C HIS A 388 -14.98 -9.28 -27.31
N PRO A 389 -15.18 -8.37 -28.29
CA PRO A 389 -15.17 -6.90 -28.08
C PRO A 389 -16.25 -6.35 -27.16
N ALA A 390 -17.29 -7.13 -26.85
CA ALA A 390 -18.25 -6.82 -25.80
C ALA A 390 -17.72 -7.18 -24.40
N ASP A 391 -16.51 -7.74 -24.35
CA ASP A 391 -15.73 -7.90 -23.15
C ASP A 391 -15.04 -6.59 -22.77
N GLY A 392 -15.81 -5.67 -22.17
CA GLY A 392 -15.25 -4.55 -21.41
C GLY A 392 -14.24 -5.03 -20.37
N VAL A 393 -12.95 -4.93 -20.68
CA VAL A 393 -11.89 -5.33 -19.75
C VAL A 393 -11.79 -4.29 -18.63
N GLU A 394 -12.40 -4.61 -17.50
CA GLU A 394 -12.27 -3.80 -16.29
C GLU A 394 -10.99 -4.23 -15.55
N PHE A 395 -9.95 -3.39 -15.62
CA PHE A 395 -8.66 -3.68 -15.01
C PHE A 395 -8.66 -3.27 -13.52
N TYR A 396 -8.63 -4.25 -12.64
CA TYR A 396 -8.24 -4.05 -11.25
C TYR A 396 -6.74 -4.28 -11.09
N VAL A 397 -5.99 -3.24 -10.70
CA VAL A 397 -4.64 -3.43 -10.14
C VAL A 397 -4.83 -3.85 -8.69
N LYS A 398 -4.84 -5.16 -8.46
CA LYS A 398 -4.81 -5.72 -7.12
C LYS A 398 -3.50 -6.47 -6.94
N GLU A 399 -2.67 -5.93 -6.05
CA GLU A 399 -1.38 -6.45 -5.57
C GLU A 399 -0.37 -6.80 -6.67
N SER A 400 0.61 -5.92 -6.86
CA SER A 400 1.84 -6.26 -7.56
C SER A 400 2.66 -7.21 -6.66
N LEU A 401 2.47 -8.51 -6.82
CA LEU A 401 3.41 -9.50 -6.29
C LEU A 401 4.60 -9.58 -7.25
N VAL A 402 5.73 -9.04 -6.80
CA VAL A 402 7.03 -9.27 -7.44
C VAL A 402 7.51 -10.64 -6.97
N ASP A 403 7.38 -11.66 -7.82
CA ASP A 403 7.91 -13.00 -7.54
C ASP A 403 9.13 -13.28 -8.44
N LEU A 404 10.34 -13.06 -7.92
CA LEU A 404 11.58 -13.28 -8.64
C LEU A 404 12.15 -14.66 -8.32
N GLN A 405 11.64 -15.71 -8.96
CA GLN A 405 12.01 -17.10 -8.60
C GLN A 405 13.37 -17.61 -9.13
N ASN A 406 14.21 -16.83 -9.82
CA ASN A 406 15.43 -17.38 -10.45
C ASN A 406 16.75 -16.58 -10.24
N ASP A 407 16.91 -15.77 -9.19
CA ASP A 407 18.21 -15.17 -8.80
C ASP A 407 18.80 -15.90 -7.56
N PRO A 408 20.08 -16.33 -7.56
CA PRO A 408 20.72 -17.01 -6.42
C PRO A 408 21.00 -16.14 -5.18
N ARG A 409 20.51 -14.89 -5.12
CA ARG A 409 20.62 -13.99 -3.96
C ARG A 409 19.44 -14.14 -2.98
N PRO A 410 19.59 -13.80 -1.68
CA PRO A 410 18.52 -13.97 -0.68
C PRO A 410 17.23 -13.24 -1.09
N GLN A 411 16.14 -14.01 -1.18
CA GLN A 411 14.87 -13.60 -1.77
C GLN A 411 14.04 -12.72 -0.82
N ARG A 412 13.36 -11.72 -1.39
CA ARG A 412 12.56 -10.71 -0.68
C ARG A 412 11.24 -10.51 -1.43
N THR A 413 10.12 -10.72 -0.75
CA THR A 413 8.77 -10.47 -1.31
C THR A 413 8.33 -9.06 -0.94
N LEU A 414 7.95 -8.25 -1.94
CA LEU A 414 7.43 -6.90 -1.74
C LEU A 414 5.90 -6.91 -1.85
N LEU A 415 5.22 -6.47 -0.79
CA LEU A 415 3.77 -6.20 -0.80
C LEU A 415 3.57 -4.68 -0.91
N ILE A 416 2.95 -4.22 -2.00
CA ILE A 416 2.65 -2.80 -2.23
C ILE A 416 1.20 -2.54 -1.76
N PRO A 417 0.94 -1.55 -0.90
CA PRO A 417 -0.40 -1.24 -0.43
C PRO A 417 -1.34 -0.89 -1.60
N ALA A 418 -2.56 -1.42 -1.56
CA ALA A 418 -3.56 -1.29 -2.62
C ALA A 418 -3.91 0.18 -2.88
N ALA A 419 -3.64 0.65 -4.09
CA ALA A 419 -4.28 1.84 -4.65
C ALA A 419 -5.47 1.37 -5.49
N THR A 420 -6.69 1.63 -5.02
CA THR A 420 -7.89 1.35 -5.81
C THR A 420 -7.91 2.27 -7.01
N LEU A 421 -7.87 1.67 -8.21
CA LEU A 421 -8.07 2.41 -9.46
C LEU A 421 -9.57 2.71 -9.62
N ASN A 422 -9.89 3.98 -9.83
CA ASN A 422 -11.19 4.37 -10.37
C ASN A 422 -11.17 4.04 -11.88
N PRO A 423 -12.15 3.29 -12.43
CA PRO A 423 -12.21 2.98 -13.86
C PRO A 423 -12.10 4.22 -14.77
N ASP A 424 -12.54 5.38 -14.30
CA ASP A 424 -12.48 6.66 -15.04
C ASP A 424 -11.06 7.25 -15.16
N GLU A 425 -10.07 6.76 -14.39
CA GLU A 425 -8.71 7.28 -14.39
C GLU A 425 -7.75 6.50 -15.30
N VAL A 426 -8.20 5.37 -15.86
CA VAL A 426 -7.46 4.62 -16.87
C VAL A 426 -7.89 5.16 -18.24
N VAL A 427 -6.99 5.88 -18.91
CA VAL A 427 -7.29 6.44 -20.23
C VAL A 427 -7.21 5.33 -21.27
N PHE A 428 -8.37 4.86 -21.71
CA PHE A 428 -8.50 3.97 -22.85
C PHE A 428 -8.45 4.79 -24.14
N GLN A 429 -7.41 4.60 -24.94
CA GLN A 429 -7.36 5.13 -26.30
C GLN A 429 -7.44 3.97 -27.28
N PRO A 430 -8.64 3.59 -27.75
CA PRO A 430 -8.73 2.70 -28.90
C PRO A 430 -8.09 3.41 -30.08
N HIS A 431 -6.98 2.86 -30.60
CA HIS A 431 -6.36 3.39 -31.80
C HIS A 431 -7.21 2.95 -33.01
N PRO A 432 -7.73 3.85 -33.85
CA PRO A 432 -8.74 3.52 -34.86
C PRO A 432 -8.23 2.62 -36.01
N ALA A 433 -6.95 2.28 -36.04
CA ALA A 433 -6.33 1.44 -37.07
C ALA A 433 -5.70 0.14 -36.55
N ASP A 434 -5.52 -0.01 -35.23
CA ASP A 434 -4.86 -1.17 -34.63
C ASP A 434 -5.56 -1.47 -33.30
N SER A 435 -5.98 -2.71 -33.06
CA SER A 435 -6.63 -3.19 -31.83
C SER A 435 -5.69 -3.17 -30.61
N THR A 436 -4.95 -2.09 -30.39
CA THR A 436 -4.00 -1.94 -29.29
C THR A 436 -4.71 -1.31 -28.11
N ILE A 437 -4.74 -2.02 -26.99
CA ILE A 437 -5.18 -1.52 -25.69
C ILE A 437 -3.95 -0.97 -24.98
N GLN A 438 -3.89 0.35 -24.85
CA GLN A 438 -2.82 1.01 -24.10
C GLN A 438 -3.22 1.14 -22.64
N ILE A 439 -2.39 0.60 -21.76
CA ILE A 439 -2.52 0.80 -20.31
C ILE A 439 -1.46 1.81 -19.88
N VAL A 440 -1.93 2.98 -19.48
CA VAL A 440 -1.11 4.02 -18.84
C VAL A 440 -1.46 4.00 -17.35
N PRO A 441 -0.54 3.61 -16.46
CA PRO A 441 -0.77 3.70 -15.03
C PRO A 441 -1.02 5.18 -14.64
N PRO A 442 -2.04 5.49 -13.82
CA PRO A 442 -2.24 6.85 -13.33
C PRO A 442 -1.01 7.36 -12.57
N GLU A 443 -0.77 8.67 -12.61
CA GLU A 443 0.37 9.30 -11.93
C GLU A 443 0.43 8.97 -10.42
N ARG A 444 -0.72 8.80 -9.76
CA ARG A 444 -0.77 8.37 -8.35
C ARG A 444 -0.16 6.99 -8.12
N CYS A 445 -0.36 6.05 -9.05
CA CYS A 445 0.21 4.71 -8.97
C CYS A 445 1.71 4.76 -9.25
N VAL A 446 2.11 5.56 -10.24
CA VAL A 446 3.52 5.82 -10.54
C VAL A 446 4.22 6.43 -9.33
N ALA A 447 3.62 7.42 -8.67
CA ALA A 447 4.17 8.08 -7.47
C ALA A 447 4.27 7.11 -6.29
N ALA A 448 3.27 6.24 -6.08
CA ALA A 448 3.30 5.21 -5.05
C ALA A 448 4.44 4.20 -5.28
N LEU A 449 4.62 3.75 -6.53
CA LEU A 449 5.73 2.87 -6.92
C LEU A 449 7.08 3.54 -6.68
N ARG A 450 7.25 4.80 -7.12
CA ARG A 450 8.48 5.57 -6.88
C ARG A 450 8.79 5.70 -5.40
N LYS A 451 7.79 6.01 -4.58
CA LYS A 451 7.95 6.12 -3.12
C LYS A 451 8.37 4.78 -2.50
N ALA A 452 7.77 3.68 -2.93
CA ALA A 452 8.14 2.35 -2.47
C ALA A 452 9.59 2.00 -2.86
N PHE A 453 10.00 2.27 -4.10
CA PHE A 453 11.38 2.03 -4.53
C PHE A 453 12.38 2.93 -3.82
N GLN A 454 12.05 4.21 -3.61
CA GLN A 454 12.91 5.11 -2.84
C GLN A 454 13.11 4.59 -1.42
N GLN A 455 12.05 4.12 -0.77
CA GLN A 455 12.14 3.52 0.56
C GLN A 455 13.04 2.29 0.58
N ILE A 456 12.94 1.42 -0.44
CA ILE A 456 13.79 0.23 -0.56
C ILE A 456 15.25 0.63 -0.78
N ASP A 457 15.50 1.56 -1.69
CA ASP A 457 16.86 2.04 -2.00
C ASP A 457 17.47 2.70 -0.75
N ASP A 458 16.68 3.48 0.01
CA ASP A 458 17.08 4.08 1.28
C ASP A 458 17.37 3.03 2.36
N ASP A 459 16.51 2.01 2.51
CA ASP A 459 16.72 0.94 3.49
C ASP A 459 17.98 0.12 3.15
N VAL A 460 18.20 -0.20 1.87
CA VAL A 460 19.40 -0.87 1.39
C VAL A 460 20.66 -0.03 1.63
N ALA A 461 20.62 1.28 1.32
CA ALA A 461 21.76 2.18 1.53
C ALA A 461 22.12 2.32 3.01
N ASN A 462 21.14 2.19 3.91
CA ASN A 462 21.32 2.26 5.35
C ASN A 462 21.65 0.89 5.99
N GLY A 463 21.87 -0.16 5.20
CA GLY A 463 22.12 -1.51 5.71
C GLY A 463 20.94 -2.10 6.50
N ARG A 464 19.74 -1.54 6.34
CA ARG A 464 18.53 -2.05 6.97
C ARG A 464 18.05 -3.27 6.20
N GLU A 465 17.71 -4.32 6.96
CA GLU A 465 17.05 -5.47 6.38
C GLU A 465 15.64 -5.03 5.93
N VAL A 466 15.35 -5.17 4.64
CA VAL A 466 14.03 -4.89 4.10
C VAL A 466 13.12 -6.07 4.50
N VAL A 467 12.52 -5.96 5.68
CA VAL A 467 11.60 -6.98 6.21
C VAL A 467 10.23 -6.78 5.55
N SER A 468 9.74 -7.83 4.88
CA SER A 468 8.35 -7.94 4.43
C SER A 468 7.43 -7.79 5.64
N SER A 469 6.80 -6.63 5.81
CA SER A 469 5.71 -6.53 6.78
C SER A 469 4.51 -7.29 6.22
N ASN A 470 3.99 -8.23 7.01
CA ASN A 470 2.68 -8.82 6.77
C ASN A 470 1.64 -7.70 6.94
N ALA A 471 1.41 -6.93 5.88
CA ALA A 471 0.29 -6.02 5.82
C ALA A 471 -0.98 -6.87 5.66
N GLU A 472 -1.83 -6.88 6.68
CA GLU A 472 -3.17 -7.47 6.55
C GLU A 472 -3.97 -6.70 5.47
N PRO A 473 -4.75 -7.40 4.63
CA PRO A 473 -5.44 -6.78 3.51
C PRO A 473 -6.56 -5.86 3.99
N PHE A 474 -6.46 -4.57 3.64
CA PHE A 474 -7.61 -3.67 3.62
C PHE A 474 -8.60 -4.12 2.54
N GLN A 475 -9.81 -4.51 2.95
CA GLN A 475 -10.93 -4.71 2.04
C GLN A 475 -11.67 -3.39 1.81
N VAL A 476 -11.73 -2.94 0.57
CA VAL A 476 -12.67 -1.92 0.12
C VAL A 476 -13.52 -2.53 -0.98
N THR A 477 -14.80 -2.71 -0.69
CA THR A 477 -15.82 -3.17 -1.64
C THR A 477 -16.40 -1.96 -2.36
N ALA A 478 -16.22 -1.87 -3.67
CA ALA A 478 -16.97 -0.92 -4.49
C ALA A 478 -18.40 -1.43 -4.66
N LEU A 479 -19.36 -0.83 -3.94
CA LEU A 479 -20.79 -0.96 -4.25
C LEU A 479 -21.14 0.11 -5.28
N GLY A 480 -20.96 -0.24 -6.56
CA GLY A 480 -21.46 0.55 -7.68
C GLY A 480 -22.38 -0.31 -8.53
N ASN A 481 -23.69 -0.16 -8.35
CA ASN A 481 -24.70 -0.66 -9.26
C ASN A 481 -25.65 0.52 -9.53
N PRO A 482 -25.55 1.22 -10.67
CA PRO A 482 -26.53 2.23 -11.03
C PRO A 482 -27.76 1.48 -11.56
N GLY A 483 -28.73 1.18 -10.69
CA GLY A 483 -30.05 0.72 -11.14
C GLY A 483 -30.68 -0.47 -10.43
N SER A 484 -30.50 -0.65 -9.11
CA SER A 484 -31.36 -1.56 -8.35
C SER A 484 -32.05 -0.84 -7.20
N ASP A 485 -33.36 -0.74 -7.33
CA ASP A 485 -34.34 -0.39 -6.29
C ASP A 485 -34.01 -1.07 -4.94
N GLY A 486 -33.57 -0.25 -3.99
CA GLY A 486 -34.31 -0.06 -2.75
C GLY A 486 -34.66 -1.26 -1.85
N SER A 487 -33.89 -2.36 -1.80
CA SER A 487 -33.96 -3.23 -0.62
C SER A 487 -32.70 -4.07 -0.40
N ASN A 488 -31.81 -3.63 0.50
CA ASN A 488 -30.88 -4.53 1.18
C ASN A 488 -30.83 -4.15 2.67
N ARG A 489 -31.43 -4.99 3.52
CA ARG A 489 -31.32 -4.91 4.98
C ARG A 489 -30.01 -5.56 5.43
N PRO A 490 -29.23 -4.96 6.33
CA PRO A 490 -28.10 -5.65 6.95
C PRO A 490 -28.62 -6.67 7.98
N THR A 491 -28.16 -7.90 7.86
CA THR A 491 -28.38 -8.96 8.85
C THR A 491 -27.31 -8.83 9.93
N TYR A 492 -27.70 -8.45 11.15
CA TYR A 492 -26.82 -8.44 12.33
C TYR A 492 -26.75 -9.85 12.94
N LEU A 493 -25.55 -10.39 13.09
CA LEU A 493 -25.25 -11.50 14.01
C LEU A 493 -24.44 -10.93 15.19
N PRO A 494 -24.77 -11.26 16.45
CA PRO A 494 -24.06 -10.75 17.61
C PRO A 494 -22.86 -11.66 17.93
N SER A 495 -21.64 -11.14 17.82
CA SER A 495 -20.48 -11.75 18.45
C SER A 495 -20.36 -11.25 19.89
N LYS A 496 -20.74 -12.11 20.84
CA LYS A 496 -20.34 -12.03 22.26
C LYS A 496 -18.82 -11.93 22.34
N LEU A 497 -18.30 -10.85 22.95
CA LEU A 497 -16.97 -10.82 23.54
C LEU A 497 -17.16 -10.99 25.06
N GLU A 498 -16.97 -12.20 25.56
CA GLU A 498 -16.83 -12.43 27.00
C GLU A 498 -15.42 -12.02 27.43
N ARG A 499 -15.40 -11.02 28.31
CA ARG A 499 -14.22 -10.45 28.95
C ARG A 499 -13.87 -11.38 30.12
N VAL A 500 -12.88 -12.25 29.96
CA VAL A 500 -12.30 -12.98 31.10
C VAL A 500 -11.24 -12.08 31.73
N THR A 501 -11.60 -11.46 32.84
CA THR A 501 -10.66 -10.95 33.85
C THR A 501 -10.13 -12.13 34.64
N GLU A 502 -8.83 -12.40 34.58
CA GLU A 502 -8.14 -13.21 35.58
C GLU A 502 -6.99 -12.41 36.20
N ARG A 503 -7.03 -12.35 37.53
CA ARG A 503 -6.09 -11.73 38.45
C ARG A 503 -5.86 -12.76 39.55
N GLY A 504 -4.60 -13.18 39.74
CA GLY A 504 -4.13 -14.07 40.82
C GLY A 504 -4.56 -15.53 40.65
N ASP A 505 -3.73 -16.55 40.83
CA ASP A 505 -2.62 -16.68 41.75
C ASP A 505 -1.59 -17.73 41.26
N SER A 506 -0.40 -17.56 41.81
CA SER A 506 0.71 -18.51 41.92
C SER A 506 0.32 -19.98 42.05
N PHE A 507 1.03 -20.86 41.32
CA PHE A 507 1.68 -22.05 41.87
C PHE A 507 2.72 -22.58 40.86
N GLY A 508 3.96 -22.78 41.32
CA GLY A 508 5.02 -23.37 40.53
C GLY A 508 4.98 -24.89 40.51
N ASN A 509 5.53 -25.50 39.45
CA ASN A 509 6.62 -26.47 39.55
C ASN A 509 7.03 -27.03 38.17
N ARG A 510 8.36 -27.08 38.01
CA ARG A 510 9.21 -27.78 37.03
C ARG A 510 9.15 -27.39 35.55
#